data_AF-D8T3A8-F1
#
_entry.id   AF-D8T3A8-F1
#
_cell.length_a   1.000
_cell.length_b   1.000
_cell.length_c   1.000
_cell.angle_alpha   90.00
_cell.angle_beta   90.00
_cell.angle_gamma   90.00
#
_symmetry.space_group_name_H-M   'P 1'
#
loop_
_entity.id
_entity.type
_entity.pdbx_description
1 polymer ?
#
loop_
_entity_poly.entity_id
_entity_poly.type
_entity_poly.pdbx_seq_one_letter_code
_entity_poly.pdbx_strand_id
1 'polypeptide(L)'
;MLVTSFELQLPELDAVVGCLRTVPQEAETIVKETIHGFNASHLPPPKEGVIRMEANGGFILQKISDEKCYIRAVIHLDLKLDLVPTWVINFLGRQVVGHGFRLYLKTVSSVKESKVFQECIRQQPLYSRITLQMLPKSSHENGYKS
;
A
#
# COMPACT_ATOMS: atom_id res chain seq x y z
N MET A 1 1.00 -15.21 -0.08
CA MET A 1 1.85 -14.03 0.18
C MET A 1 1.58 -13.57 1.61
N LEU A 2 2.62 -13.41 2.43
CA LEU A 2 2.50 -12.83 3.78
C LEU A 2 3.22 -11.49 3.78
N VAL A 3 2.50 -10.43 4.14
CA VAL A 3 3.07 -9.08 4.30
C VAL A 3 3.86 -9.05 5.60
N THR A 4 5.14 -8.69 5.53
CA THR A 4 6.05 -8.63 6.68
C THR A 4 6.12 -7.25 7.28
N SER A 5 6.18 -6.22 6.44
CA SER A 5 6.21 -4.84 6.87
C SER A 5 5.30 -4.01 5.99
N PHE A 6 4.51 -3.17 6.64
CA PHE A 6 3.90 -2.03 6.01
C PHE A 6 4.32 -0.78 6.77
N GLU A 7 5.16 0.03 6.16
CA GLU A 7 5.61 1.28 6.77
C GLU A 7 4.92 2.45 6.08
N LEU A 8 4.26 3.31 6.86
CA LEU A 8 3.72 4.56 6.37
C LEU A 8 4.61 5.70 6.86
N GLN A 9 5.27 6.37 5.92
CA GLN A 9 6.10 7.53 6.16
C GLN A 9 5.41 8.79 5.65
N LEU A 10 5.70 9.87 6.36
CA LEU A 10 5.03 11.14 6.27
C LEU A 10 6.11 12.22 6.12
N PRO A 11 6.80 12.30 4.97
CA PRO A 11 7.87 13.28 4.73
C PRO A 11 7.34 14.72 4.65
N GLU A 12 8.22 15.71 4.88
CA GLU A 12 7.90 17.15 4.85
C GLU A 12 7.40 17.70 3.49
N LEU A 13 7.33 16.84 2.47
CA LEU A 13 7.02 17.13 1.07
C LEU A 13 5.53 16.95 0.70
N ASP A 14 4.61 17.20 1.63
CA ASP A 14 3.14 17.03 1.47
C ASP A 14 2.79 15.70 0.77
N ALA A 15 3.43 14.63 1.24
CA ALA A 15 3.34 13.30 0.67
C ALA A 15 3.16 12.23 1.74
N VAL A 16 2.52 11.13 1.33
CA VAL A 16 2.37 9.91 2.10
C VAL A 16 3.09 8.80 1.34
N VAL A 17 4.03 8.13 2.00
CA VAL A 17 4.80 7.04 1.42
C VAL A 17 4.43 5.75 2.13
N GLY A 18 3.98 4.75 1.38
CA GLY A 18 3.71 3.40 1.90
C GLY A 18 4.72 2.41 1.35
N CYS A 19 5.44 1.70 2.19
CA CYS A 19 6.37 0.64 1.80
C CYS A 19 5.81 -0.73 2.22
N LEU A 20 5.81 -1.68 1.30
CA LEU A 20 5.33 -3.04 1.47
C LEU A 20 6.48 -4.03 1.26
N ARG A 21 6.63 -4.99 2.18
CA ARG A 21 7.51 -6.15 1.97
C ARG A 21 6.79 -7.45 2.30
N THR A 22 7.25 -8.54 1.69
CA THR A 22 6.72 -9.89 1.91
C THR A 22 7.83 -10.87 2.32
N VAL A 23 7.47 -11.93 3.05
CA VAL A 23 8.42 -12.97 3.46
C VAL A 23 8.95 -13.72 2.23
N PRO A 24 10.27 -13.85 2.04
CA PRO A 24 10.84 -14.72 1.02
C PRO A 24 10.67 -16.22 1.38
N GLN A 25 10.36 -17.07 0.40
CA GLN A 25 10.09 -18.50 0.63
C GLN A 25 11.34 -19.39 0.69
N GLU A 26 12.51 -18.91 0.23
CA GLU A 26 13.71 -19.74 0.10
C GLU A 26 14.25 -20.25 1.44
N ALA A 27 14.33 -21.58 1.57
CA ALA A 27 14.61 -22.31 2.80
C ALA A 27 16.00 -22.08 3.41
N GLU A 28 16.95 -21.52 2.66
CA GLU A 28 18.30 -21.20 3.14
C GLU A 28 18.38 -19.78 3.71
N THR A 29 17.40 -18.93 3.41
CA THR A 29 17.25 -17.57 3.93
C THR A 29 16.00 -17.49 4.79
N ILE A 30 15.81 -18.45 5.69
CA ILE A 30 14.86 -18.27 6.80
C ILE A 30 15.42 -17.10 7.61
N VAL A 31 14.94 -15.91 7.29
CA VAL A 31 15.11 -14.73 8.09
C VAL A 31 14.57 -15.10 9.47
N LYS A 32 15.50 -15.36 10.42
CA LYS A 32 15.18 -15.55 11.84
C LYS A 32 14.56 -14.30 12.45
N GLU A 33 14.54 -13.19 11.71
CA GLU A 33 13.88 -11.97 12.14
C GLU A 33 12.37 -12.20 12.21
N THR A 34 11.90 -12.16 13.44
CA THR A 34 10.49 -12.15 13.77
C THR A 34 10.01 -10.71 13.62
N ILE A 35 9.08 -10.45 12.69
CA ILE A 35 8.49 -9.11 12.53
C ILE A 35 7.07 -9.16 13.09
N HIS A 36 6.83 -8.41 14.16
CA HIS A 36 5.58 -8.43 14.94
C HIS A 36 5.17 -9.83 15.45
N GLY A 37 6.14 -10.70 15.77
CA GLY A 37 5.85 -12.06 16.25
C GLY A 37 5.65 -13.10 15.13
N PHE A 38 5.57 -12.67 13.87
CA PHE A 38 5.40 -13.55 12.72
C PHE A 38 6.72 -13.76 11.98
N ASN A 39 6.89 -14.96 11.42
CA ASN A 39 8.03 -15.34 10.58
C ASN A 39 7.56 -16.38 9.54
N ALA A 40 8.48 -16.86 8.69
CA ALA A 40 8.19 -17.84 7.65
C ALA A 40 7.54 -19.14 8.16
N SER A 41 7.80 -19.54 9.41
CA SER A 41 7.22 -20.76 10.00
C SER A 41 5.72 -20.65 10.32
N HIS A 42 5.18 -19.43 10.37
CA HIS A 42 3.74 -19.19 10.54
C HIS A 42 2.97 -19.23 9.21
N LEU A 43 3.67 -19.41 8.08
CA LEU A 43 3.01 -19.57 6.79
C LEU A 43 2.28 -20.92 6.76
N PRO A 44 1.06 -20.98 6.21
CA PRO A 44 0.41 -22.27 5.96
C PRO A 44 1.31 -23.12 5.05
N PRO A 45 1.28 -24.46 5.13
CA PRO A 45 2.10 -25.32 4.30
C PRO A 45 1.85 -25.05 2.81
N PRO A 46 2.85 -25.21 1.93
CA PRO A 46 2.65 -25.14 0.49
C PRO A 46 1.48 -26.03 0.06
N LYS A 47 0.52 -25.48 -0.68
CA LYS A 47 -0.59 -26.24 -1.23
C LYS A 47 -0.17 -26.70 -2.62
N GLU A 48 -0.39 -27.97 -2.93
CA GLU A 48 -0.10 -28.52 -4.25
C GLU A 48 -0.82 -27.72 -5.34
N GLY A 49 -0.10 -27.42 -6.42
CA GLY A 49 -0.59 -26.60 -7.54
C GLY A 49 -0.75 -25.10 -7.24
N VAL A 50 -0.32 -24.61 -6.06
CA VAL A 50 -0.40 -23.19 -5.70
C VAL A 50 0.99 -22.59 -5.56
N ILE A 51 1.26 -21.56 -6.35
CA ILE A 51 2.50 -20.79 -6.29
C ILE A 51 2.31 -19.60 -5.34
N ARG A 52 3.27 -19.40 -4.44
CA ARG A 52 3.28 -18.23 -3.56
C ARG A 52 4.15 -17.16 -4.19
N MET A 53 3.50 -16.11 -4.66
CA MET A 53 4.19 -14.93 -5.18
C MET A 53 4.76 -14.09 -4.04
N GLU A 54 5.86 -13.39 -4.33
CA GLU A 54 6.49 -12.40 -3.46
C GLU A 54 6.34 -11.02 -4.10
N ALA A 55 6.04 -10.01 -3.29
CA ALA A 55 5.87 -8.64 -3.75
C ALA A 55 6.52 -7.66 -2.78
N ASN A 56 7.53 -6.95 -3.24
CA ASN A 56 8.21 -5.90 -2.47
C ASN A 56 8.08 -4.59 -3.22
N GLY A 57 7.78 -3.51 -2.54
CA GLY A 57 7.61 -2.23 -3.21
C GLY A 57 6.98 -1.18 -2.34
N GLY A 58 6.33 -0.22 -2.97
CA GLY A 58 5.66 0.83 -2.26
C GLY A 58 4.97 1.81 -3.19
N PHE A 59 4.37 2.81 -2.57
CA PHE A 59 3.74 3.91 -3.27
C PHE A 59 4.02 5.24 -2.60
N ILE A 60 3.88 6.30 -3.37
CA ILE A 60 3.88 7.69 -2.92
C ILE A 60 2.56 8.31 -3.38
N LEU A 61 1.87 8.94 -2.43
CA LEU A 61 0.72 9.81 -2.66
C LEU A 61 1.16 11.23 -2.37
N GLN A 62 1.18 12.10 -3.38
CA GLN A 62 1.55 13.50 -3.20
C GLN A 62 0.34 14.39 -3.50
N LYS A 63 0.08 15.38 -2.65
CA LYS A 63 -1.00 16.34 -2.91
C LYS A 63 -0.62 17.23 -4.10
N ILE A 64 -1.55 17.40 -5.04
CA ILE A 64 -1.45 18.42 -6.11
C ILE A 64 -2.39 19.59 -5.78
N SER A 65 -3.61 19.28 -5.38
CA SER A 65 -4.62 20.26 -4.92
C SER A 65 -5.57 19.58 -3.92
N ASP A 66 -6.55 20.31 -3.39
CA ASP A 66 -7.55 19.75 -2.45
C ASP A 66 -8.40 18.61 -3.07
N GLU A 67 -8.45 18.53 -4.41
CA GLU A 67 -9.23 17.54 -5.13
C GLU A 67 -8.37 16.52 -5.90
N LYS A 68 -7.05 16.75 -6.00
CA LYS A 68 -6.16 15.96 -6.85
C LYS A 68 -4.90 15.54 -6.10
N CYS A 69 -4.54 14.27 -6.25
CA CYS A 69 -3.25 13.75 -5.80
C CYS A 69 -2.54 13.03 -6.96
N TYR A 70 -1.22 13.05 -6.90
CA TYR A 70 -0.35 12.23 -7.74
C TYR A 70 -0.06 10.93 -7.02
N ILE A 71 -0.24 9.80 -7.70
CA ILE A 71 0.08 8.47 -7.18
C ILE A 71 1.19 7.89 -8.03
N ARG A 72 2.26 7.44 -7.37
CA ARG A 72 3.30 6.61 -7.99
C ARG A 72 3.45 5.34 -7.18
N ALA A 73 3.29 4.18 -7.82
CA ALA A 73 3.54 2.88 -7.21
C ALA A 73 4.66 2.16 -7.95
N VAL A 74 5.58 1.54 -7.21
CA VAL A 74 6.65 0.71 -7.75
C VAL A 74 6.64 -0.59 -6.98
N ILE A 75 6.46 -1.71 -7.69
CA ILE A 75 6.38 -3.04 -7.10
C ILE A 75 7.30 -3.97 -7.88
N HIS A 76 8.23 -4.59 -7.16
CA HIS A 76 8.93 -5.78 -7.58
C HIS A 76 8.05 -6.99 -7.27
N LEU A 77 7.58 -7.67 -8.31
CA LEU A 77 6.72 -8.85 -8.19
C LEU A 77 7.50 -10.06 -8.69
N ASP A 78 7.79 -11.00 -7.80
CA ASP A 78 8.35 -12.30 -8.14
C ASP A 78 7.22 -13.34 -8.15
N LEU A 79 6.88 -13.79 -9.35
CA LEU A 79 5.83 -14.78 -9.58
C LEU A 79 6.30 -16.22 -9.30
N LYS A 80 7.60 -16.44 -9.05
CA LYS A 80 8.22 -17.76 -8.92
C LYS A 80 7.87 -18.69 -10.09
N LEU A 81 7.88 -18.15 -11.30
CA LEU A 81 7.67 -18.86 -12.55
C LEU A 81 9.00 -18.92 -13.30
N ASP A 82 9.39 -20.10 -13.80
CA ASP A 82 10.62 -20.27 -14.57
C ASP A 82 10.65 -19.38 -15.82
N LEU A 83 9.48 -19.17 -16.43
CA LEU A 83 9.26 -18.21 -17.51
C LEU A 83 7.92 -17.51 -17.28
N VAL A 84 7.92 -16.18 -17.32
CA VAL A 84 6.70 -15.37 -17.35
C VAL A 84 6.32 -15.13 -18.80
N PRO A 85 5.22 -15.71 -19.31
CA PRO A 85 4.80 -15.49 -20.69
C PRO A 85 4.48 -14.02 -20.95
N THR A 86 4.79 -13.53 -22.15
CA THR A 86 4.50 -12.15 -22.56
C THR A 86 3.02 -11.78 -22.41
N TRP A 87 2.11 -12.74 -22.59
CA TRP A 87 0.68 -12.52 -22.39
C TRP A 87 0.32 -12.18 -20.93
N VAL A 88 1.03 -12.74 -19.95
CA VAL A 88 0.82 -12.44 -18.52
C VAL A 88 1.20 -11.00 -18.21
N ILE A 89 2.37 -10.55 -18.69
CA ILE A 89 2.83 -9.17 -18.53
C ILE A 89 1.82 -8.20 -19.17
N ASN A 90 1.39 -8.51 -20.38
CA ASN A 90 0.40 -7.73 -21.11
C ASN A 90 -0.97 -7.68 -20.41
N PHE A 91 -1.38 -8.79 -19.78
CA PHE A 91 -2.61 -8.86 -18.99
C PHE A 91 -2.50 -7.99 -17.74
N LEU A 92 -1.41 -8.11 -16.97
CA LEU A 92 -1.17 -7.29 -15.78
C LEU A 92 -1.17 -5.80 -16.12
N GLY A 93 -0.44 -5.40 -17.17
CA GLY A 93 -0.33 -4.01 -17.58
C GLY A 93 -1.65 -3.40 -18.07
N ARG A 94 -2.47 -4.16 -18.82
CA ARG A 94 -3.73 -3.63 -19.38
C ARG A 94 -4.92 -3.79 -18.46
N GLN A 95 -5.09 -4.99 -17.93
CA GLN A 95 -6.31 -5.36 -17.21
C GLN A 95 -6.20 -4.98 -15.74
N VAL A 96 -5.13 -5.38 -15.07
CA VAL A 96 -5.00 -5.16 -13.63
C VAL A 96 -4.76 -3.69 -13.31
N VAL A 97 -3.83 -3.02 -13.98
CA VAL A 97 -3.58 -1.59 -13.74
C VAL A 97 -4.80 -0.75 -14.16
N GLY A 98 -5.36 -0.99 -15.34
CA GLY A 98 -6.48 -0.21 -15.86
C GLY A 98 -7.77 -0.39 -15.04
N HIS A 99 -8.24 -1.63 -14.89
CA HIS A 99 -9.48 -1.91 -14.14
C HIS A 99 -9.29 -1.72 -12.64
N GLY A 100 -8.12 -2.07 -12.11
CA GLY A 100 -7.78 -1.85 -10.70
C GLY A 100 -7.79 -0.36 -10.34
N PHE A 101 -7.22 0.49 -11.20
CA PHE A 101 -7.29 1.94 -10.99
C PHE A 101 -8.72 2.48 -11.07
N ARG A 102 -9.52 2.01 -12.03
CA ARG A 102 -10.94 2.39 -12.13
C ARG A 102 -11.73 1.97 -10.89
N LEU A 103 -11.48 0.77 -10.37
CA LEU A 103 -12.10 0.27 -9.15
C LEU A 103 -11.66 1.11 -7.94
N TYR A 104 -10.37 1.41 -7.83
CA TYR A 104 -9.84 2.29 -6.78
C TYR A 104 -10.56 3.64 -6.76
N LEU A 105 -10.70 4.31 -7.91
CA LEU A 105 -11.41 5.59 -8.00
C LEU A 105 -12.88 5.48 -7.58
N LYS A 106 -13.56 4.38 -7.97
CA LYS A 106 -14.95 4.13 -7.56
C LYS A 106 -15.03 3.94 -6.04
N THR A 107 -14.12 3.19 -5.44
CA THR A 107 -14.06 2.98 -4.00
C THR A 107 -13.80 4.29 -3.27
N VAL A 108 -12.79 5.07 -3.68
CA VAL A 108 -12.48 6.38 -3.07
C VAL A 108 -13.68 7.33 -3.15
N SER A 109 -14.42 7.32 -4.27
CA SER A 109 -15.64 8.12 -4.41
C SER A 109 -16.71 7.67 -3.42
N SER A 110 -16.93 6.35 -3.28
CA SER A 110 -17.92 5.80 -2.35
C SER A 110 -17.58 6.03 -0.86
N VAL A 111 -16.30 6.20 -0.53
CA VAL A 111 -15.86 6.49 0.85
C VAL A 111 -16.43 7.82 1.35
N LYS A 112 -16.62 8.81 0.47
CA LYS A 112 -17.23 10.11 0.84
C LYS A 112 -18.69 9.95 1.30
N GLU A 113 -19.40 8.97 0.76
CA GLU A 113 -20.83 8.75 1.02
C GLU A 113 -21.06 7.74 2.17
N SER A 114 -20.04 6.95 2.52
CA SER A 114 -20.14 5.90 3.55
C SER A 114 -19.95 6.44 4.95
N LYS A 115 -21.02 6.42 5.75
CA LYS A 115 -20.99 6.80 7.17
C LYS A 115 -19.96 5.99 7.99
N VAL A 116 -19.80 4.70 7.67
CA VAL A 116 -18.85 3.82 8.37
C VAL A 116 -17.42 4.28 8.12
N PHE A 117 -17.06 4.56 6.87
CA PHE A 117 -15.71 5.02 6.57
C PHE A 117 -15.43 6.40 7.13
N GLN A 118 -16.39 7.32 7.07
CA GLN A 118 -16.26 8.65 7.68
C GLN A 118 -16.01 8.56 9.19
N GLU A 119 -16.73 7.68 9.89
CA GLU A 119 -16.53 7.49 11.32
C GLU A 119 -15.16 6.86 11.63
N CYS A 120 -14.71 5.86 10.86
CA CYS A 120 -13.37 5.30 11.00
C CYS A 120 -12.27 6.34 10.76
N ILE A 121 -12.43 7.21 9.74
CA ILE A 121 -11.49 8.29 9.44
C ILE A 121 -11.39 9.27 10.63
N ARG A 122 -12.53 9.59 11.24
CA ARG A 122 -12.62 10.52 12.37
C ARG A 122 -11.99 9.96 13.66
N GLN A 123 -12.16 8.67 13.91
CA GLN A 123 -11.73 8.04 15.16
C GLN A 123 -10.25 7.62 15.18
N GLN A 124 -9.67 7.31 14.03
CA GLN A 124 -8.33 6.72 13.97
C GLN A 124 -7.24 7.81 13.89
N PRO A 125 -6.30 7.87 14.87
CA PRO A 125 -5.28 8.92 14.93
C PRO A 125 -4.38 9.00 13.68
N LEU A 126 -4.18 7.88 12.99
CA LEU A 126 -3.38 7.82 11.77
C LEU A 126 -3.96 8.70 10.65
N TYR A 127 -5.28 8.64 10.42
CA TYR A 127 -5.90 9.44 9.36
C TYR A 127 -5.92 10.93 9.70
N SER A 128 -6.07 11.29 10.97
CA SER A 128 -5.92 12.67 11.43
C SER A 128 -4.52 13.21 11.13
N ARG A 129 -3.46 12.43 11.39
CA ARG A 129 -2.07 12.81 11.07
C ARG A 129 -1.84 13.01 9.58
N ILE A 130 -2.32 12.06 8.76
CA ILE A 130 -2.25 12.17 7.29
C ILE A 130 -2.99 13.43 6.82
N THR A 131 -4.20 13.66 7.33
CA THR A 131 -5.02 14.83 6.95
C THR A 131 -4.28 16.13 7.26
N LEU A 132 -3.78 16.28 8.49
CA LEU A 132 -3.06 17.49 8.93
C LEU A 132 -1.84 17.81 8.06
N GLN A 133 -1.11 16.78 7.66
CA GLN A 133 0.06 16.94 6.80
C GLN A 133 -0.27 17.28 5.36
N MET A 134 -1.42 16.82 4.89
CA MET A 134 -1.91 17.13 3.54
C MET A 134 -2.71 18.46 3.52
N LEU A 135 -2.82 19.18 4.65
CA LEU A 135 -3.40 20.53 4.66
C LEU A 135 -2.41 21.55 4.09
N PRO A 136 -2.88 22.62 3.43
CA PRO A 136 -2.02 23.72 2.99
C PRO A 136 -1.25 24.33 4.18
N LYS A 137 0.03 24.66 3.99
CA LYS A 137 0.88 25.23 5.05
C LYS A 137 0.33 26.52 5.67
N SER A 138 -0.51 27.27 4.95
CA SER A 138 -1.20 28.47 5.45
C SER A 138 -2.21 28.19 6.58
N SER A 139 -2.60 26.93 6.81
CA SER A 139 -3.53 26.54 7.88
C SER A 139 -2.82 26.19 9.19
N HIS A 140 -1.50 25.96 9.17
CA HIS A 140 -0.72 25.63 10.37
C HIS A 140 -0.45 26.85 11.27
N GLU A 141 -0.48 28.08 10.72
CA GLU A 141 -0.23 29.31 11.47
C GLU A 141 -1.45 29.82 12.28
N ASN A 142 -2.67 29.39 11.93
CA ASN A 142 -3.89 29.82 12.64
C ASN A 142 -4.28 28.93 13.82
N GLY A 143 -3.58 27.82 14.06
CA GLY A 143 -3.89 26.86 15.13
C GLY A 143 -3.29 27.16 16.50
N TYR A 144 -2.41 28.16 16.62
CA TYR A 144 -1.71 28.53 17.87
C TYR A 144 -2.18 29.84 18.50
N LYS A 145 -3.28 30.41 18.01
CA LYS A 145 -3.94 31.56 18.64
C LYS A 145 -5.38 31.22 18.97
N SER A 146 -5.59 30.56 20.10
CA SER A 146 -6.75 30.82 20.95
C SER A 146 -6.47 30.44 22.40
#